data_AF-A0A7C3VG78-F1
#
_entry.id   AF-A0A7C3VG78-F1
#
_cell.length_a   1.000
_cell.length_b   1.000
_cell.length_c   1.000
_cell.angle_alpha   90.00
_cell.angle_beta   90.00
_cell.angle_gamma   90.00
#
_symmetry.space_group_name_H-M   'P 1'
#
loop_
_entity.id
_entity.type
_entity.pdbx_description
1 polymer ?
#
loop_
_entity_poly.entity_id
_entity_poly.type
_entity_poly.pdbx_seq_one_letter_code
_entity_poly.pdbx_strand_id
1 'polypeptide(L)'
;MPNGLDTALDVARKFDIDEAIDLYTSKIEVADWVAVKSRHLEEFRESWAHAIPVERMKQLLHHDYTKAVLLLGKDAKKFTESLIKIERELSKNGFPKAFALAAGPQEGAPHEIRPSMETCGIDALGTLKKFKKNVDSCPPMGIVLLE
;
A
#
# COMPACT_ATOMS: atom_id res chain seq x y z
N MET A 1 22.08 0.02 -15.71
CA MET A 1 20.63 -0.26 -15.81
C MET A 1 19.91 0.92 -15.18
N PRO A 2 18.79 1.42 -15.73
CA PRO A 2 17.99 2.43 -15.03
C PRO A 2 17.71 1.95 -13.61
N ASN A 3 17.79 2.84 -12.64
CA ASN A 3 17.61 2.50 -11.23
C ASN A 3 16.21 1.91 -11.08
N GLY A 4 16.07 0.76 -10.41
CA GLY A 4 14.79 0.04 -10.40
C GLY A 4 13.60 0.89 -9.89
N LEU A 5 13.88 1.85 -8.99
CA LEU A 5 12.88 2.80 -8.50
C LEU A 5 12.43 3.81 -9.56
N ASP A 6 13.33 4.26 -10.45
CA ASP A 6 12.98 5.19 -11.54
C ASP A 6 11.99 4.54 -12.49
N THR A 7 12.24 3.28 -12.88
CA THR A 7 11.31 2.48 -13.67
C THR A 7 9.95 2.37 -12.99
N ALA A 8 9.91 2.15 -11.68
CA ALA A 8 8.65 1.98 -10.97
C ALA A 8 7.85 3.28 -10.86
N LEU A 9 8.51 4.41 -10.63
CA LEU A 9 7.90 5.73 -10.67
C LEU A 9 7.37 6.06 -12.06
N ASP A 10 8.13 5.75 -13.11
CA ASP A 10 7.71 5.98 -14.49
C ASP A 10 6.51 5.12 -14.90
N VAL A 11 6.43 3.88 -14.39
CA VAL A 11 5.22 3.06 -14.55
C VAL A 11 4.04 3.70 -13.83
N ALA A 12 4.20 4.08 -12.56
CA ALA A 12 3.12 4.68 -11.77
C ALA A 12 2.54 5.95 -12.41
N ARG A 13 3.39 6.82 -12.97
CA ARG A 13 3.02 8.07 -13.66
C ARG A 13 2.16 7.87 -14.91
N LYS A 14 2.12 6.66 -15.48
CA LYS A 14 1.26 6.34 -16.64
C LYS A 14 -0.20 6.11 -16.26
N PHE A 15 -0.51 6.03 -14.97
CA PHE A 15 -1.84 5.71 -14.45
C PHE A 15 -2.40 6.88 -13.63
N ASP A 16 -3.65 6.75 -13.19
CA ASP A 16 -4.39 7.78 -12.43
C ASP A 16 -3.93 7.84 -10.96
N ILE A 17 -2.64 8.17 -10.79
CA ILE A 17 -1.94 8.33 -9.52
C ILE A 17 -1.58 9.80 -9.38
N ASP A 18 -1.96 10.42 -8.26
CA ASP A 18 -1.68 11.82 -7.98
C ASP A 18 -0.21 12.01 -7.56
N GLU A 19 0.30 11.08 -6.77
CA GLU A 19 1.65 11.13 -6.26
C GLU A 19 2.23 9.73 -6.07
N ALA A 20 3.53 9.62 -6.36
CA ALA A 20 4.31 8.42 -6.17
C ALA A 20 5.61 8.78 -5.43
N ILE A 21 5.84 8.12 -4.29
CA ILE A 21 6.99 8.35 -3.41
C ILE A 21 7.78 7.04 -3.34
N ASP A 22 9.06 7.10 -3.66
CA ASP A 22 9.97 5.97 -3.52
C ASP A 22 10.44 5.84 -2.07
N LEU A 23 10.51 4.59 -1.56
CA LEU A 23 11.00 4.34 -0.21
C LEU A 23 11.66 2.97 -0.09
N TYR A 24 12.46 2.81 0.96
CA TYR A 24 12.87 1.49 1.46
C TYR A 24 11.74 0.88 2.30
N THR A 25 11.56 -0.43 2.21
CA THR A 25 10.53 -1.16 2.98
C THR A 25 10.72 -1.03 4.49
N SER A 26 11.95 -0.80 4.97
CA SER A 26 12.27 -0.48 6.37
C SER A 26 11.60 0.80 6.90
N LYS A 27 11.03 1.64 6.01
CA LYS A 27 10.25 2.82 6.39
C LYS A 27 8.75 2.53 6.51
N ILE A 28 8.27 1.38 6.04
CA ILE A 28 6.86 0.98 6.16
C ILE A 28 6.54 0.67 7.61
N GLU A 29 5.50 1.31 8.14
CA GLU A 29 4.98 1.05 9.48
C GLU A 29 4.08 -0.18 9.48
N VAL A 30 4.38 -1.13 10.36
CA VAL A 30 3.58 -2.35 10.57
C VAL A 30 3.27 -2.47 12.05
N ALA A 31 2.00 -2.64 12.39
CA ALA A 31 1.59 -2.71 13.80
C ALA A 31 0.42 -3.66 14.01
N ASP A 32 0.45 -4.39 15.13
CA ASP A 32 -0.57 -5.42 15.43
C ASP A 32 -1.97 -4.82 15.62
N TRP A 33 -2.04 -3.60 16.21
CA TRP A 33 -3.32 -2.91 16.42
C TRP A 33 -4.06 -2.64 15.09
N VAL A 34 -3.33 -2.49 13.98
CA VAL A 34 -3.91 -2.30 12.63
C VAL A 34 -4.71 -3.53 12.22
N ALA A 35 -4.15 -4.71 12.47
CA ALA A 35 -4.80 -5.98 12.15
C ALA A 35 -5.88 -6.37 13.17
N VAL A 36 -5.93 -5.73 14.34
CA VAL A 36 -7.00 -5.89 15.33
C VAL A 36 -8.19 -5.00 15.01
N LYS A 37 -7.98 -3.82 14.44
CA LYS A 37 -9.07 -2.90 14.08
C LYS A 37 -10.06 -3.51 13.10
N SER A 38 -9.57 -4.18 12.05
CA SER A 38 -10.42 -4.92 11.12
C SER A 38 -11.19 -6.06 11.80
N ARG A 39 -10.74 -6.52 12.98
CA ARG A 39 -11.35 -7.67 13.65
C ARG A 39 -12.77 -7.47 14.16
N HIS A 40 -13.17 -6.21 14.25
CA HIS A 40 -14.46 -5.83 14.77
C HIS A 40 -15.45 -5.43 13.66
N LEU A 41 -15.02 -5.49 12.40
CA LEU A 41 -15.83 -5.20 11.23
C LEU A 41 -16.35 -6.51 10.61
N GLU A 42 -17.65 -6.76 10.75
CA GLU A 42 -18.31 -7.99 10.30
C GLU A 42 -18.15 -8.22 8.79
N GLU A 43 -18.16 -7.14 8.02
CA GLU A 43 -17.94 -7.09 6.56
C GLU A 43 -16.58 -7.64 6.09
N PHE A 44 -15.57 -7.74 6.98
CA PHE A 44 -14.25 -8.28 6.62
C PHE A 44 -14.01 -9.70 7.10
N ARG A 45 -14.94 -10.34 7.82
CA ARG A 45 -14.72 -11.70 8.37
C ARG A 45 -14.25 -12.71 7.34
N GLU A 46 -14.82 -12.70 6.13
CA GLU A 46 -14.43 -13.63 5.06
C GLU A 46 -13.04 -13.31 4.50
N SER A 47 -12.66 -12.03 4.47
CA SER A 47 -11.35 -11.59 3.97
C SER A 47 -10.19 -11.99 4.89
N TRP A 48 -10.44 -12.30 6.17
CA TRP A 48 -9.37 -12.64 7.10
C TRP A 48 -8.86 -14.07 6.96
N ALA A 49 -9.65 -14.98 6.39
CA ALA A 49 -9.16 -16.33 6.08
C ALA A 49 -7.97 -16.29 5.11
N HIS A 50 -7.85 -15.19 4.35
CA HIS A 50 -6.80 -14.96 3.36
C HIS A 50 -5.88 -13.79 3.74
N ALA A 51 -6.03 -13.23 4.95
CA ALA A 51 -5.18 -12.16 5.45
C ALA A 51 -3.75 -12.64 5.68
N ILE A 52 -2.76 -11.82 5.29
CA ILE A 52 -1.36 -12.10 5.60
C ILE A 52 -1.14 -11.81 7.08
N PRO A 53 -0.67 -12.79 7.89
CA PRO A 53 -0.37 -12.53 9.30
C PRO A 53 0.66 -11.40 9.44
N VAL A 54 0.51 -10.54 10.46
CA VAL A 54 1.36 -9.36 10.67
C VAL A 54 2.85 -9.74 10.74
N GLU A 55 3.19 -10.79 11.47
CA GLU A 55 4.57 -11.31 11.53
C GLU A 55 5.09 -11.78 10.17
N ARG A 56 4.22 -12.38 9.34
CA ARG A 56 4.60 -12.76 7.98
C ARG A 56 4.83 -11.52 7.11
N MET A 57 4.01 -10.48 7.26
CA MET A 57 4.21 -9.22 6.54
C MET A 57 5.55 -8.56 6.94
N LYS A 58 5.89 -8.52 8.23
CA LYS A 58 7.20 -8.04 8.70
C LYS A 58 8.36 -8.80 8.05
N GLN A 59 8.26 -10.13 7.97
CA GLN A 59 9.28 -10.96 7.30
C GLN A 59 9.41 -10.64 5.81
N LEU A 60 8.29 -10.54 5.08
CA LEU A 60 8.29 -10.19 3.65
C LEU A 60 9.00 -8.85 3.41
N LEU A 61 8.65 -7.83 4.21
CA LEU A 61 9.23 -6.49 4.09
C LEU A 61 10.72 -6.42 4.47
N HIS A 62 11.23 -7.37 5.26
CA HIS A 62 12.64 -7.38 5.66
C HIS A 62 13.53 -8.25 4.76
N HIS A 63 12.99 -9.34 4.23
CA HIS A 63 13.78 -10.36 3.55
C HIS A 63 13.54 -10.44 2.05
N ASP A 64 12.30 -10.23 1.62
CA ASP A 64 11.89 -10.51 0.24
C ASP A 64 11.72 -9.24 -0.60
N TYR A 65 11.47 -8.10 0.06
CA TYR A 65 11.29 -6.80 -0.57
C TYR A 65 12.15 -5.75 0.10
N THR A 66 13.01 -5.07 -0.65
CA THR A 66 13.89 -4.03 -0.11
C THR A 66 13.40 -2.62 -0.42
N LYS A 67 12.61 -2.48 -1.48
CA LYS A 67 12.14 -1.22 -2.05
C LYS A 67 10.63 -1.22 -2.17
N ALA A 68 10.04 -0.04 -2.16
CA ALA A 68 8.62 0.13 -2.42
C ALA A 68 8.34 1.49 -3.04
N VAL A 69 7.15 1.61 -3.64
CA VAL A 69 6.56 2.88 -4.04
C VAL A 69 5.26 3.08 -3.29
N LEU A 70 5.16 4.17 -2.53
CA LEU A 70 3.93 4.64 -1.90
C LEU A 70 3.18 5.51 -2.91
N LEU A 71 1.95 5.16 -3.21
CA LEU A 71 1.10 5.76 -4.22
C LEU A 71 -0.10 6.42 -3.55
N LEU A 72 -0.44 7.65 -3.97
CA LEU A 72 -1.63 8.38 -3.52
C LEU A 72 -2.57 8.58 -4.71
N GLY A 73 -3.86 8.31 -4.51
CA GLY A 73 -4.92 8.51 -5.49
C GLY A 73 -5.92 9.60 -5.08
N LYS A 74 -6.86 9.88 -5.97
CA LYS A 74 -8.01 10.78 -5.71
C LYS A 74 -9.32 10.03 -5.57
N ASP A 75 -9.53 9.03 -6.44
CA ASP A 75 -10.75 8.24 -6.51
C ASP A 75 -10.45 6.79 -6.13
N ALA A 76 -11.09 6.27 -5.08
CA ALA A 76 -10.77 4.95 -4.53
C ALA A 76 -10.99 3.80 -5.54
N LYS A 77 -12.02 3.92 -6.39
CA LYS A 77 -12.38 2.89 -7.37
C LYS A 77 -11.35 2.84 -8.50
N LYS A 78 -11.07 3.99 -9.13
CA LYS A 78 -10.05 4.10 -10.18
C LYS A 78 -8.65 3.80 -9.67
N PHE A 79 -8.38 4.14 -8.41
CA PHE A 79 -7.10 3.87 -7.79
C PHE A 79 -6.82 2.36 -7.68
N THR A 80 -7.81 1.58 -7.20
CA THR A 80 -7.68 0.13 -7.10
C THR A 80 -7.45 -0.52 -8.48
N GLU A 81 -8.18 -0.06 -9.51
CA GLU A 81 -7.96 -0.53 -10.89
C GLU A 81 -6.56 -0.15 -11.41
N SER A 82 -6.05 1.02 -11.04
CA SER A 82 -4.72 1.48 -11.41
C SER A 82 -3.63 0.66 -10.75
N LEU A 83 -3.78 0.29 -9.47
CA LEU A 83 -2.82 -0.56 -8.76
C LEU A 83 -2.64 -1.93 -9.45
N ILE A 84 -3.73 -2.57 -9.88
CA ILE A 84 -3.66 -3.85 -10.61
C ILE A 84 -2.90 -3.70 -11.93
N LYS A 85 -3.09 -2.59 -12.64
CA LYS A 85 -2.38 -2.32 -13.90
C LYS A 85 -0.90 -2.01 -13.66
N ILE A 86 -0.59 -1.24 -12.61
CA ILE A 86 0.77 -0.92 -12.20
C ILE A 86 1.53 -2.19 -11.85
N GLU A 87 0.96 -3.06 -11.00
CA GLU A 87 1.56 -4.35 -10.64
C GLU A 87 1.92 -5.16 -11.88
N ARG A 88 0.95 -5.33 -12.80
CA ARG A 88 1.15 -6.07 -14.06
C ARG A 88 2.24 -5.47 -14.94
N GLU A 89 2.29 -4.15 -15.06
CA GLU A 89 3.32 -3.48 -15.85
C GLU A 89 4.69 -3.59 -15.19
N LEU A 90 4.80 -3.46 -13.87
CA LEU A 90 6.05 -3.66 -13.14
C LEU A 90 6.58 -5.09 -13.31
N SER A 91 5.70 -6.10 -13.24
CA SER A 91 6.07 -7.48 -13.52
C SER A 91 6.68 -7.68 -14.91
N LYS A 92 6.17 -6.97 -15.93
CA LYS A 92 6.74 -7.00 -17.28
C LYS A 92 8.04 -6.20 -17.41
N ASN A 93 8.28 -5.23 -16.53
CA ASN A 93 9.41 -4.31 -16.57
C ASN A 93 10.54 -4.69 -15.59
N GLY A 94 10.64 -5.97 -15.23
CA GLY A 94 11.77 -6.50 -14.45
C GLY A 94 11.53 -6.62 -12.95
N PHE A 95 10.29 -6.46 -12.48
CA PHE A 95 9.89 -6.73 -11.09
C PHE A 95 8.89 -7.88 -11.03
N PRO A 96 9.29 -9.13 -11.34
CA PRO A 96 8.37 -10.28 -11.37
C PRO A 96 7.65 -10.52 -10.05
N LYS A 97 8.21 -10.06 -8.92
CA LYS A 97 7.58 -10.13 -7.60
C LYS A 97 6.81 -8.86 -7.20
N ALA A 98 6.61 -7.90 -8.10
CA ALA A 98 5.85 -6.69 -7.78
C ALA A 98 4.51 -7.05 -7.14
N PHE A 99 4.24 -6.46 -5.97
CA PHE A 99 3.06 -6.78 -5.17
C PHE A 99 2.42 -5.50 -4.66
N ALA A 100 1.22 -5.19 -5.14
CA ALA A 100 0.48 -4.00 -4.82
C ALA A 100 -0.54 -4.26 -3.71
N LEU A 101 -0.47 -3.43 -2.68
CA LEU A 101 -1.42 -3.40 -1.58
C LEU A 101 -2.17 -2.07 -1.61
N ALA A 102 -3.46 -2.08 -1.27
CA ALA A 102 -4.32 -0.90 -1.27
C ALA A 102 -4.92 -0.64 0.11
N ALA A 103 -5.08 0.63 0.45
CA ALA A 103 -5.82 1.15 1.59
C ALA A 103 -6.61 2.38 1.14
N GLY A 104 -7.84 2.56 1.60
CA GLY A 104 -8.61 3.74 1.22
C GLY A 104 -9.76 4.00 2.17
N PRO A 105 -10.38 5.20 2.09
CA PRO A 105 -11.59 5.48 2.83
C PRO A 105 -12.69 4.48 2.45
N GLN A 106 -13.29 3.84 3.44
CA GLN A 106 -14.46 2.99 3.26
C GLN A 106 -15.74 3.78 3.45
N GLU A 107 -16.70 3.58 2.54
CA GLU A 107 -18.04 4.12 2.70
C GLU A 107 -18.72 3.47 3.92
N GLY A 108 -19.29 4.27 4.82
CA GLY A 108 -20.03 3.79 5.98
C GLY A 108 -19.21 3.49 7.24
N ALA A 109 -17.87 3.50 7.17
CA ALA A 109 -17.04 3.43 8.37
C ALA A 109 -17.17 4.75 9.16
N PRO A 110 -17.37 4.70 10.50
CA PRO A 110 -17.56 5.89 11.31
C PRO A 110 -16.35 6.82 11.18
N HIS A 111 -16.59 7.90 10.42
CA HIS A 111 -15.88 9.15 10.32
C HIS A 111 -14.39 9.14 10.69
N GLU A 112 -13.57 9.32 9.64
CA GLU A 112 -12.23 9.90 9.70
C GLU A 112 -11.10 9.02 10.25
N ILE A 113 -10.00 9.01 9.48
CA ILE A 113 -8.64 8.74 9.95
C ILE A 113 -8.35 7.25 10.23
N ARG A 114 -7.93 6.55 9.18
CA ARG A 114 -6.55 6.04 9.06
C ARG A 114 -6.54 4.99 7.96
N PRO A 115 -6.16 5.36 6.73
CA PRO A 115 -5.99 4.39 5.67
C PRO A 115 -4.89 3.42 6.12
N SER A 116 -5.31 2.19 6.34
CA SER A 116 -4.48 1.08 6.75
C SER A 116 -4.82 -0.13 5.90
N MET A 117 -3.82 -0.95 5.63
CA MET A 117 -4.01 -2.23 4.94
C MET A 117 -4.29 -3.26 6.03
N GLU A 118 -5.51 -3.21 6.55
CA GLU A 118 -5.86 -3.81 7.84
C GLU A 118 -5.70 -5.34 7.85
N THR A 119 -5.83 -6.00 6.71
CA THR A 119 -5.62 -7.45 6.57
C THR A 119 -4.15 -7.87 6.60
N CYS A 120 -3.19 -6.95 6.53
CA CYS A 120 -1.77 -7.27 6.58
C CYS A 120 -0.96 -6.45 7.61
N GLY A 121 -1.64 -5.65 8.43
CA GLY A 121 -1.03 -4.91 9.53
C GLY A 121 -0.25 -3.66 9.13
N ILE A 122 -0.29 -3.25 7.85
CA ILE A 122 0.43 -2.05 7.40
C ILE A 122 -0.36 -0.79 7.75
N ASP A 123 0.28 0.08 8.52
CA ASP A 123 -0.19 1.42 8.81
C ASP A 123 0.26 2.39 7.70
N ALA A 124 -0.54 2.43 6.63
CA ALA A 124 -0.20 3.21 5.45
C ALA A 124 -0.18 4.73 5.75
N LEU A 125 -1.05 5.23 6.65
CA LEU A 125 -0.99 6.63 7.09
C LEU A 125 0.24 6.93 7.94
N GLY A 126 0.57 6.06 8.90
CA GLY A 126 1.78 6.21 9.71
C GLY A 126 3.03 6.20 8.83
N THR A 127 3.03 5.36 7.81
CA THR A 127 4.06 5.37 6.75
C THR A 127 4.09 6.72 6.03
N LEU A 128 2.96 7.21 5.51
CA LEU A 128 2.89 8.50 4.81
C LEU A 128 3.37 9.68 5.66
N LYS A 129 3.02 9.71 6.96
CA LYS A 129 3.41 10.78 7.89
C LYS A 129 4.93 10.90 8.09
N LYS A 130 5.71 9.87 7.78
CA LYS A 130 7.18 9.97 7.75
C LYS A 130 7.71 10.82 6.59
N PHE A 131 6.92 10.96 5.53
CA PHE A 131 7.29 11.69 4.31
C PHE A 131 6.55 13.03 4.20
N LYS A 132 5.34 13.14 4.75
CA LYS A 132 4.51 14.35 4.72
C LYS A 132 4.13 14.83 6.11
N LYS A 133 4.48 16.09 6.41
CA LYS A 133 4.17 16.75 7.70
C LYS A 133 2.69 17.14 7.85
N ASN A 134 2.05 17.50 6.75
CA ASN A 134 0.64 17.88 6.71
C ASN A 134 -0.11 16.93 5.78
N VAL A 135 -0.96 16.09 6.35
CA VAL A 135 -1.85 15.17 5.62
C VAL A 135 -3.27 15.60 6.00
N ASP A 136 -3.81 16.56 5.25
CA ASP A 136 -5.07 17.23 5.56
C ASP A 136 -6.30 16.40 5.14
N SER A 137 -6.08 15.38 4.32
CA SER A 137 -7.11 14.44 3.88
C SER A 137 -6.55 13.01 3.83
N CYS A 138 -7.46 12.03 3.83
CA CYS A 138 -7.13 10.61 3.72
C CYS A 138 -7.35 10.16 2.25
N PRO A 139 -6.37 10.31 1.35
CA PRO A 139 -6.51 9.81 -0.01
C PRO A 139 -6.56 8.27 -0.01
N PRO A 140 -7.10 7.65 -1.07
CA PRO A 140 -6.72 6.29 -1.44
C PRO A 140 -5.20 6.18 -1.50
N MET A 141 -4.65 5.14 -0.91
CA MET A 141 -3.22 4.89 -0.82
C MET A 141 -2.89 3.47 -1.20
N GLY A 142 -1.71 3.29 -1.79
CA GLY A 142 -1.23 1.99 -2.19
C GLY A 142 0.26 1.89 -1.95
N ILE A 143 0.73 0.69 -1.70
CA ILE A 143 2.15 0.39 -1.57
C ILE A 143 2.44 -0.73 -2.54
N VAL A 144 3.36 -0.48 -3.46
CA VAL A 144 3.86 -1.52 -4.36
C VAL A 144 5.23 -1.94 -3.88
N LEU A 145 5.35 -3.18 -3.44
CA LEU A 145 6.61 -3.77 -2.99
C LEU A 145 7.44 -4.23 -4.20
N LEU A 146 8.75 -4.01 -4.12
CA LEU A 146 9.73 -4.31 -5.16
C LEU A 146 10.91 -5.06 -4.54
N GLU A 147 11.42 -6.08 -5.23
CA GLU A 147 12.60 -6.85 -4.80
C GLU A 147 13.88 -6.01 -4.81
#